data_AF-A0A0N0D6U3-F1
#
_entry.id   AF-A0A0N0D6U3-F1
#
_cell.length_a   1.000
_cell.length_b   1.000
_cell.length_c   1.000
_cell.angle_alpha   90.00
_cell.angle_beta   90.00
_cell.angle_gamma   90.00
#
_symmetry.space_group_name_H-M   'P 1'
#
loop_
_entity.id
_entity.type
_entity.pdbx_description
1 polymer ?
#
loop_
_entity_poly.entity_id
_entity_poly.type
_entity_poly.pdbx_seq_one_letter_code
_entity_poly.pdbx_strand_id
1 'polypeptide(L)'
;MKQIKLTSCILLTLFLSTTFAQDDGWYSQRNSSWKDVRLGSTAHTVSSCTIGNYGCAMTCGAMLCQIETGGDTSTVTPKNLNTWLISTGGYQYSEGYALLVWSKIAEMDGTGGLIYEGSNSGWNNWSYLDSELAAGRKVIVKVDFNINTAAIEGHWVVVMEKNGESGKPGSYKIYDPWPQDYTNRTLAYYYDPAFDNTFFASRSYSGQFNQQTGTADIRLNSQISVIPNPLIKDQSAEVRIGVINSGDATFSGEIAAAIHNNNGNFLADIERKYNFSLMANQTRTLSFQTDSMNVAAGNYQVQIKFKSDNGNWDLVQGYTNPVSIQIKEQITDDQYEENDSYETAYNLTSYKNSWIQGIQSDEDWYKIFVDEGAEHIQIDLSFTHDAGDIDLKLFDANNSNLQSSTSSDNNELIEYTVPNGNAWYYIKVYYDNAGNDYRLMWKSMALPTGALQVSIQPVDAVNDGAKWRVDSGLWHESRFIENGLSTGQHTIEFKSISGWQKPNNR
;
A
#
# COMPACT_ATOMS: atom_id res chain seq x y z
N MET A 1 -29.21 -23.79 5.72
CA MET A 1 -28.87 -22.39 5.41
C MET A 1 -27.35 -22.33 5.26
N LYS A 2 -26.88 -21.55 4.29
CA LYS A 2 -25.55 -21.60 3.65
C LYS A 2 -24.40 -21.10 4.56
N GLN A 3 -23.19 -21.63 4.36
CA GLN A 3 -21.95 -20.90 3.95
C GLN A 3 -20.78 -21.92 3.78
N ILE A 4 -20.22 -22.11 2.56
CA ILE A 4 -18.92 -21.63 2.00
C ILE A 4 -17.72 -22.07 2.89
N LYS A 5 -16.80 -23.01 2.56
CA LYS A 5 -15.97 -23.40 1.39
C LYS A 5 -14.79 -22.44 1.11
N LEU A 6 -13.54 -22.84 1.43
CA LEU A 6 -12.49 -23.13 0.44
C LEU A 6 -11.16 -23.58 1.09
N THR A 7 -10.45 -24.41 0.34
CA THR A 7 -9.14 -25.01 0.58
C THR A 7 -8.09 -24.19 -0.16
N SER A 8 -6.98 -23.85 0.50
CA SER A 8 -5.84 -23.17 -0.13
C SER A 8 -5.16 -24.06 -1.18
N CYS A 9 -4.97 -23.51 -2.38
CA CYS A 9 -4.04 -24.00 -3.39
C CYS A 9 -3.17 -22.83 -3.86
N ILE A 10 -1.87 -23.05 -3.81
CA ILE A 10 -0.80 -22.19 -4.30
C ILE A 10 -0.85 -22.15 -5.83
N LEU A 11 -0.78 -20.95 -6.41
CA LEU A 11 -0.23 -20.78 -7.76
C LEU A 11 0.58 -19.48 -7.81
N LEU A 12 1.89 -19.66 -7.85
CA LEU A 12 2.87 -18.63 -8.15
C LEU A 12 2.83 -18.39 -9.67
N THR A 13 2.43 -17.20 -10.10
CA THR A 13 2.69 -16.72 -11.47
C THR A 13 3.47 -15.42 -11.39
N LEU A 14 4.77 -15.52 -11.65
CA LEU A 14 5.59 -14.40 -12.08
C LEU A 14 4.95 -13.81 -13.35
N PHE A 15 4.53 -12.54 -13.29
CA PHE A 15 4.51 -11.73 -14.50
C PHE A 15 5.80 -10.91 -14.48
N LEU A 16 6.75 -11.28 -15.34
CA LEU A 16 7.71 -10.32 -15.83
C LEU A 16 6.92 -9.27 -16.60
N SER A 17 6.72 -8.09 -16.01
CA SER A 17 6.34 -6.91 -16.76
C SER A 17 7.57 -6.44 -17.53
N THR A 18 7.70 -6.90 -18.77
CA THR A 18 8.48 -6.15 -19.76
C THR A 18 7.72 -4.86 -20.04
N THR A 19 8.09 -3.78 -19.36
CA THR A 19 7.66 -2.43 -19.71
C THR A 19 8.30 -2.05 -21.05
N PHE A 20 7.60 -2.35 -22.14
CA PHE A 20 7.83 -1.64 -23.39
C PHE A 20 7.31 -0.22 -23.19
N ALA A 21 8.15 0.77 -23.52
CA ALA A 21 7.77 2.18 -23.54
C ALA A 21 6.57 2.35 -24.50
N GLN A 22 5.37 2.52 -23.93
CA GLN A 22 4.19 2.95 -24.66
C GLN A 22 4.32 4.47 -24.84
N ASP A 23 4.22 4.94 -26.08
CA ASP A 23 4.11 6.37 -26.40
C ASP A 23 2.78 6.89 -25.80
N ASP A 24 2.86 7.78 -24.80
CA ASP A 24 1.71 8.24 -24.01
C ASP A 24 0.73 9.02 -24.89
N GLY A 25 -0.36 8.37 -25.27
CA GLY A 25 -1.40 8.92 -26.15
C GLY A 25 -1.83 7.99 -27.28
N TRP A 26 -1.15 6.86 -27.50
CA TRP A 26 -1.54 5.87 -28.51
C TRP A 26 -2.41 4.74 -27.93
N TYR A 27 -3.47 4.38 -28.66
CA TYR A 27 -4.36 3.26 -28.33
C TYR A 27 -4.46 2.25 -29.47
N SER A 28 -4.27 0.96 -29.13
CA SER A 28 -4.68 -0.14 -29.99
C SER A 28 -6.18 -0.41 -29.89
N GLN A 29 -6.90 -0.45 -31.01
CA GLN A 29 -8.29 -0.93 -31.01
C GLN A 29 -8.37 -2.42 -30.63
N ARG A 30 -7.27 -3.16 -30.77
CA ARG A 30 -7.14 -4.60 -30.48
C ARG A 30 -6.72 -4.91 -29.04
N ASN A 31 -6.61 -3.90 -28.17
CA ASN A 31 -6.29 -4.12 -26.75
C ASN A 31 -7.34 -5.02 -26.07
N SER A 32 -6.88 -5.99 -25.28
CA SER A 32 -7.73 -6.98 -24.61
C SER A 32 -8.79 -6.37 -23.69
N SER A 33 -8.55 -5.17 -23.16
CA SER A 33 -9.47 -4.47 -22.26
C SER A 33 -10.76 -3.99 -22.93
N TRP A 34 -10.76 -3.87 -24.27
CA TRP A 34 -11.90 -3.33 -25.01
C TRP A 34 -12.18 -3.91 -26.39
N LYS A 35 -11.27 -4.71 -26.97
CA LYS A 35 -11.42 -5.26 -28.33
C LYS A 35 -12.75 -6.00 -28.56
N ASP A 36 -13.30 -6.61 -27.52
CA ASP A 36 -14.55 -7.40 -27.58
C ASP A 36 -15.80 -6.58 -27.17
N VAL A 37 -15.63 -5.31 -26.78
CA VAL A 37 -16.74 -4.40 -26.46
C VAL A 37 -17.49 -4.05 -27.74
N ARG A 38 -18.83 -4.08 -27.67
CA ARG A 38 -19.70 -3.73 -28.81
C ARG A 38 -19.57 -2.26 -29.17
N LEU A 39 -19.34 -2.00 -30.45
CA LEU A 39 -19.20 -0.64 -30.95
C LEU A 39 -20.58 -0.02 -31.16
N GLY A 40 -20.81 1.13 -30.53
CA GLY A 40 -22.02 1.91 -30.69
C GLY A 40 -23.31 1.26 -30.19
N SER A 41 -23.26 0.21 -29.35
CA SER A 41 -24.47 -0.36 -28.75
C SER A 41 -24.18 -1.08 -27.43
N THR A 42 -25.13 -1.03 -26.50
CA THR A 42 -25.18 -1.90 -25.31
C THR A 42 -26.05 -3.16 -25.51
N ALA A 43 -26.89 -3.20 -26.55
CA ALA A 43 -27.77 -4.32 -26.87
C ALA A 43 -27.19 -5.22 -27.97
N HIS A 44 -27.32 -6.54 -27.79
CA HIS A 44 -26.78 -7.57 -28.69
C HIS A 44 -27.48 -7.67 -30.06
N THR A 45 -28.51 -6.86 -30.33
CA THR A 45 -29.43 -7.04 -31.46
C THR A 45 -29.24 -6.08 -32.64
N VAL A 46 -28.31 -5.11 -32.56
CA VAL A 46 -28.20 -4.02 -33.56
C VAL A 46 -26.90 -4.00 -34.37
N SER A 47 -25.79 -4.59 -33.90
CA SER A 47 -24.56 -4.79 -34.70
C SER A 47 -23.68 -5.92 -34.13
N SER A 48 -23.05 -6.71 -35.00
CA SER A 48 -21.99 -7.67 -34.62
C SER A 48 -20.62 -7.01 -34.49
N CYS A 49 -20.55 -5.68 -34.64
CA CYS A 49 -19.33 -4.89 -34.62
C CYS A 49 -18.78 -4.76 -33.19
N THR A 50 -17.46 -4.89 -33.06
CA THR A 50 -16.73 -4.58 -31.82
C THR A 50 -15.72 -3.48 -32.07
N ILE A 51 -15.21 -2.89 -30.98
CA ILE A 51 -14.10 -1.93 -31.06
C ILE A 51 -12.91 -2.57 -31.79
N GLY A 52 -12.60 -3.84 -31.52
CA GLY A 52 -11.48 -4.55 -32.14
C GLY A 52 -11.60 -4.70 -33.65
N ASN A 53 -12.79 -4.95 -34.17
CA ASN A 53 -12.98 -5.24 -35.60
C ASN A 53 -13.34 -4.01 -36.44
N TYR A 54 -14.00 -3.00 -35.85
CA TYR A 54 -14.55 -1.86 -36.59
C TYR A 54 -14.31 -0.49 -35.92
N GLY A 55 -13.58 -0.45 -34.79
CA GLY A 55 -13.45 0.74 -33.95
C GLY A 55 -12.34 1.71 -34.32
N CYS A 56 -11.72 1.62 -35.50
CA CYS A 56 -10.56 2.45 -35.88
C CYS A 56 -10.83 3.96 -35.78
N ALA A 57 -11.93 4.43 -36.35
CA ALA A 57 -12.34 5.84 -36.32
C ALA A 57 -12.54 6.36 -34.90
N MET A 58 -13.26 5.59 -34.07
CA MET A 58 -13.51 5.98 -32.68
C MET A 58 -12.22 5.93 -31.85
N THR A 59 -11.32 4.97 -32.14
CA THR A 59 -10.05 4.82 -31.40
C THR A 59 -9.13 5.99 -31.71
N CYS A 60 -9.14 6.48 -32.95
CA CYS A 60 -8.50 7.74 -33.31
C CYS A 60 -9.08 8.93 -32.52
N GLY A 61 -10.40 9.00 -32.38
CA GLY A 61 -11.05 10.01 -31.53
C GLY A 61 -10.59 9.95 -30.07
N ALA A 62 -10.50 8.74 -29.50
CA ALA A 62 -10.01 8.54 -28.14
C ALA A 62 -8.56 8.99 -27.97
N MET A 63 -7.70 8.72 -28.96
CA MET A 63 -6.32 9.23 -28.97
C MET A 63 -6.29 10.76 -28.97
N LEU A 64 -7.12 11.43 -29.79
CA LEU A 64 -7.18 12.90 -29.79
C LEU A 64 -7.68 13.49 -28.47
N CYS A 65 -8.73 12.92 -27.86
CA CYS A 65 -9.19 13.35 -26.53
C CYS A 65 -8.11 13.16 -25.45
N GLN A 66 -7.37 12.05 -25.52
CA GLN A 66 -6.26 11.77 -24.61
C GLN A 66 -5.13 12.80 -24.76
N ILE A 67 -4.76 13.14 -25.99
CA ILE A 67 -3.71 14.13 -26.28
C ILE A 67 -4.15 15.53 -25.84
N GLU A 68 -5.39 15.93 -26.13
CA GLU A 68 -5.94 17.25 -25.80
C GLU A 68 -5.92 17.54 -24.29
N THR A 69 -6.19 16.52 -23.47
CA THR A 69 -6.25 16.63 -22.02
C THR A 69 -4.88 16.50 -21.34
N GLY A 70 -3.78 16.54 -22.10
CA GLY A 70 -2.44 16.33 -21.57
C GLY A 70 -2.26 14.97 -20.88
N GLY A 71 -3.10 13.99 -21.22
CA GLY A 71 -3.10 12.66 -20.63
C GLY A 71 -3.86 12.49 -19.29
N ASP A 72 -4.44 13.54 -18.70
CA ASP A 72 -5.09 13.47 -17.38
C ASP A 72 -6.54 14.01 -17.38
N THR A 73 -7.51 13.10 -17.54
CA THR A 73 -8.81 13.12 -16.82
C THR A 73 -9.34 11.68 -16.75
N SER A 74 -8.74 10.81 -15.93
CA SER A 74 -9.18 9.39 -15.77
C SER A 74 -9.46 8.60 -17.08
N THR A 75 -8.50 8.62 -18.02
CA THR A 75 -8.40 7.81 -19.26
C THR A 75 -9.65 7.78 -20.16
N VAL A 76 -9.69 8.66 -21.18
CA VAL A 76 -10.61 8.50 -22.32
C VAL A 76 -10.12 7.34 -23.18
N THR A 77 -10.37 6.12 -22.68
CA THR A 77 -10.07 4.91 -23.41
C THR A 77 -11.05 4.74 -24.57
N PRO A 78 -10.69 3.93 -25.58
CA PRO A 78 -11.63 3.46 -26.61
C PRO A 78 -12.96 2.96 -26.02
N LYS A 79 -12.91 2.26 -24.89
CA LYS A 79 -14.10 1.78 -24.18
C LYS A 79 -14.97 2.92 -23.65
N ASN A 80 -14.37 3.85 -22.94
CA ASN A 80 -15.10 4.92 -22.24
C ASN A 80 -15.70 5.91 -23.25
N LEU A 81 -14.95 6.29 -24.29
CA LEU A 81 -15.47 7.12 -25.38
C LEU A 81 -16.63 6.42 -26.09
N ASN A 82 -16.51 5.12 -26.39
CA ASN A 82 -17.61 4.36 -26.98
C ASN A 82 -18.88 4.39 -26.11
N THR A 83 -18.74 4.15 -24.79
CA THR A 83 -19.86 4.22 -23.85
C THR A 83 -20.50 5.60 -23.82
N TRP A 84 -19.70 6.66 -23.77
CA TRP A 84 -20.19 8.03 -23.76
C TRP A 84 -20.95 8.36 -25.04
N LEU A 85 -20.37 8.06 -26.22
CA LEU A 85 -21.01 8.27 -27.52
C LEU A 85 -22.35 7.55 -27.66
N ILE A 86 -22.49 6.33 -27.10
CA ILE A 86 -23.78 5.62 -27.07
C ILE A 86 -24.84 6.45 -26.32
N SER A 87 -24.47 7.05 -25.18
CA SER A 87 -25.40 7.80 -24.34
C SER A 87 -25.72 9.21 -24.85
N THR A 88 -24.87 9.78 -25.71
CA THR A 88 -24.98 11.18 -26.17
C THR A 88 -25.36 11.33 -27.65
N GLY A 89 -25.75 10.23 -28.31
CA GLY A 89 -26.13 10.25 -29.72
C GLY A 89 -24.93 10.38 -30.68
N GLY A 90 -23.76 9.89 -30.27
CA GLY A 90 -22.52 9.84 -31.04
C GLY A 90 -22.50 8.83 -32.18
N TYR A 91 -23.58 8.06 -32.39
CA TYR A 91 -23.70 7.09 -33.45
C TYR A 91 -25.02 7.22 -34.23
N GLN A 92 -24.93 7.08 -35.56
CA GLN A 92 -26.05 6.88 -36.46
C GLN A 92 -26.10 5.43 -36.93
N TYR A 93 -27.27 4.81 -36.89
CA TYR A 93 -27.43 3.39 -37.22
C TYR A 93 -27.93 3.22 -38.65
N SER A 94 -27.20 2.45 -39.46
CA SER A 94 -27.58 2.12 -40.83
C SER A 94 -27.09 0.74 -41.20
N GLU A 95 -27.95 -0.10 -41.79
CA GLU A 95 -27.59 -1.41 -42.37
C GLU A 95 -26.79 -2.33 -41.41
N GLY A 96 -27.05 -2.27 -40.11
CA GLY A 96 -26.36 -3.08 -39.09
C GLY A 96 -25.00 -2.51 -38.62
N TYR A 97 -24.65 -1.28 -39.03
CA TYR A 97 -23.46 -0.55 -38.61
C TYR A 97 -23.80 0.62 -37.70
N ALA A 98 -22.89 0.94 -36.78
CA ALA A 98 -22.90 2.15 -35.97
C ALA A 98 -21.89 3.15 -36.55
N LEU A 99 -22.38 4.13 -37.30
CA LEU A 99 -21.57 5.16 -37.95
C LEU A 99 -21.30 6.30 -36.97
N LEU A 100 -20.03 6.64 -36.80
CA LEU A 100 -19.56 7.67 -35.87
C LEU A 100 -20.01 9.08 -36.32
N VAL A 101 -20.63 9.82 -35.41
CA VAL A 101 -20.91 11.25 -35.58
C VAL A 101 -19.67 12.03 -35.17
N TRP A 102 -18.85 12.43 -36.15
CA TRP A 102 -17.50 12.99 -35.93
C TRP A 102 -17.48 14.22 -35.01
N SER A 103 -18.49 15.09 -35.09
CA SER A 103 -18.58 16.28 -34.23
C SER A 103 -18.85 15.94 -32.76
N LYS A 104 -19.46 14.78 -32.47
CA LYS A 104 -19.79 14.40 -31.08
C LYS A 104 -18.56 14.05 -30.26
N ILE A 105 -17.47 13.58 -30.87
CA ILE A 105 -16.21 13.27 -30.17
C ILE A 105 -15.69 14.52 -29.42
N ALA A 106 -15.80 15.68 -30.07
CA ALA A 106 -15.39 16.99 -29.55
C ALA A 106 -16.25 17.50 -28.38
N GLU A 107 -17.38 16.86 -28.08
CA GLU A 107 -18.25 17.28 -26.98
C GLU A 107 -17.99 16.52 -25.67
N MET A 108 -17.08 15.53 -25.67
CA MET A 108 -16.85 14.64 -24.52
C MET A 108 -16.23 15.36 -23.32
N ASP A 109 -15.43 16.40 -23.55
CA ASP A 109 -14.70 17.17 -22.52
C ASP A 109 -15.39 18.51 -22.14
N GLY A 110 -16.49 18.87 -22.79
CA GLY A 110 -17.28 20.08 -22.51
C GLY A 110 -16.93 21.28 -23.40
N THR A 111 -17.00 22.50 -22.86
CA THR A 111 -16.85 23.76 -23.63
C THR A 111 -15.40 24.26 -23.77
N GLY A 112 -14.41 23.49 -23.33
CA GLY A 112 -13.01 23.93 -23.22
C GLY A 112 -11.96 23.02 -23.85
N GLY A 113 -12.35 22.00 -24.61
CA GLY A 113 -11.42 21.02 -25.20
C GLY A 113 -11.56 20.86 -26.72
N LEU A 114 -11.50 19.62 -27.20
CA LEU A 114 -11.39 19.25 -28.61
C LEU A 114 -12.50 19.91 -29.46
N ILE A 115 -12.16 20.48 -30.62
CA ILE A 115 -13.14 21.11 -31.53
C ILE A 115 -13.10 20.41 -32.89
N TYR A 116 -14.26 20.01 -33.41
CA TYR A 116 -14.38 19.46 -34.76
C TYR A 116 -14.43 20.58 -35.80
N GLU A 117 -13.40 20.65 -36.64
CA GLU A 117 -13.22 21.72 -37.63
C GLU A 117 -13.86 21.40 -38.99
N GLY A 118 -14.08 20.12 -39.27
CA GLY A 118 -14.77 19.68 -40.47
C GLY A 118 -14.13 18.46 -41.15
N SER A 119 -14.58 18.20 -42.38
CA SER A 119 -14.19 17.04 -43.16
C SER A 119 -13.79 17.38 -44.59
N ASN A 120 -12.87 16.59 -45.13
CA ASN A 120 -12.55 16.56 -46.55
C ASN A 120 -12.77 15.13 -47.11
N SER A 121 -13.21 15.01 -48.35
CA SER A 121 -13.41 13.72 -49.04
C SER A 121 -12.58 13.61 -50.33
N GLY A 122 -11.62 14.52 -50.52
CA GLY A 122 -10.69 14.50 -51.64
C GLY A 122 -9.61 13.44 -51.42
N TRP A 123 -9.26 12.77 -52.50
CA TRP A 123 -8.15 11.82 -52.53
C TRP A 123 -6.82 12.57 -52.48
N ASN A 124 -5.91 12.12 -51.63
CA ASN A 124 -4.57 12.67 -51.50
C ASN A 124 -4.57 14.21 -51.44
N ASN A 125 -5.51 14.78 -50.70
CA ASN A 125 -5.62 16.23 -50.57
C ASN A 125 -4.54 16.76 -49.60
N TRP A 126 -3.30 16.72 -50.06
CA TRP A 126 -2.11 17.11 -49.30
C TRP A 126 -2.14 18.58 -48.91
N SER A 127 -2.70 19.45 -49.76
CA SER A 127 -2.85 20.87 -49.45
C SER A 127 -3.76 21.10 -48.24
N TYR A 128 -4.86 20.33 -48.13
CA TYR A 128 -5.73 20.38 -46.96
C TYR A 128 -5.02 19.83 -45.72
N LEU A 129 -4.41 18.65 -45.82
CA LEU A 129 -3.69 18.05 -44.69
C LEU A 129 -2.60 18.99 -44.16
N ASP A 130 -1.83 19.60 -45.05
CA ASP A 130 -0.79 20.57 -44.70
C ASP A 130 -1.35 21.82 -44.03
N SER A 131 -2.46 22.38 -44.52
CA SER A 131 -3.04 23.59 -43.92
C SER A 131 -3.59 23.33 -42.52
N GLU A 132 -4.21 22.16 -42.30
CA GLU A 132 -4.71 21.80 -40.98
C GLU A 132 -3.55 21.59 -39.98
N LEU A 133 -2.51 20.84 -40.38
CA LEU A 133 -1.34 20.61 -39.52
C LEU A 133 -0.59 21.92 -39.22
N ALA A 134 -0.45 22.82 -40.20
CA ALA A 134 0.16 24.13 -40.02
C ALA A 134 -0.65 25.04 -39.07
N ALA A 135 -1.97 24.85 -39.01
CA ALA A 135 -2.85 25.52 -38.04
C ALA A 135 -2.80 24.88 -36.63
N GLY A 136 -1.90 23.93 -36.40
CA GLY A 136 -1.74 23.23 -35.12
C GLY A 136 -2.80 22.17 -34.82
N ARG A 137 -3.59 21.79 -35.82
CA ARG A 137 -4.68 20.82 -35.71
C ARG A 137 -4.16 19.39 -35.85
N LYS A 138 -4.96 18.42 -35.43
CA LYS A 138 -4.72 16.98 -35.71
C LYS A 138 -5.78 16.47 -36.66
N VAL A 139 -5.37 15.58 -37.58
CA VAL A 139 -6.23 15.13 -38.67
C VAL A 139 -6.34 13.61 -38.67
N ILE A 140 -7.57 13.09 -38.57
CA ILE A 140 -7.84 11.67 -38.77
C ILE A 140 -8.05 11.45 -40.27
N VAL A 141 -7.29 10.56 -40.89
CA VAL A 141 -7.40 10.26 -42.33
C VAL A 141 -7.82 8.83 -42.58
N LYS A 142 -8.60 8.62 -43.65
CA LYS A 142 -9.03 7.30 -44.10
C LYS A 142 -8.06 6.79 -45.16
N VAL A 143 -7.42 5.67 -44.86
CA VAL A 143 -6.41 5.00 -45.67
C VAL A 143 -6.94 3.68 -46.23
N ASP A 144 -6.25 3.14 -47.22
CA ASP A 144 -6.52 1.79 -47.71
C ASP A 144 -5.78 0.76 -46.85
N PHE A 145 -6.54 -0.06 -46.14
CA PHE A 145 -6.05 -0.96 -45.12
C PHE A 145 -5.20 -2.10 -45.69
N ASN A 146 -5.60 -2.64 -46.85
CA ASN A 146 -4.92 -3.76 -47.48
C ASN A 146 -4.56 -3.44 -48.92
N ILE A 147 -3.45 -2.75 -49.08
CA ILE A 147 -2.83 -2.36 -50.35
C ILE A 147 -2.49 -3.52 -51.32
N ASN A 148 -2.75 -4.77 -50.91
CA ASN A 148 -2.54 -5.95 -51.76
C ASN A 148 -3.83 -6.39 -52.48
N THR A 149 -4.97 -5.73 -52.24
CA THR A 149 -6.22 -6.02 -52.95
C THR A 149 -6.57 -4.89 -53.91
N ALA A 150 -7.46 -5.17 -54.86
CA ALA A 150 -7.99 -4.15 -55.77
C ALA A 150 -9.20 -3.41 -55.18
N ALA A 151 -9.67 -3.78 -53.99
CA ALA A 151 -10.78 -3.15 -53.30
C ALA A 151 -10.24 -2.18 -52.26
N ILE A 152 -10.92 -1.05 -52.08
CA ILE A 152 -10.52 -0.08 -51.06
C ILE A 152 -11.09 -0.52 -49.72
N GLU A 153 -10.24 -1.05 -48.85
CA GLU A 153 -10.62 -1.43 -47.49
C GLU A 153 -10.38 -0.26 -46.54
N GLY A 154 -11.44 0.45 -46.15
CA GLY A 154 -11.27 1.65 -45.32
C GLY A 154 -10.73 1.38 -43.91
N HIS A 155 -9.63 2.03 -43.55
CA HIS A 155 -9.12 2.12 -42.17
C HIS A 155 -8.85 3.58 -41.79
N TRP A 156 -8.92 3.93 -40.51
CA TRP A 156 -8.72 5.30 -40.04
C TRP A 156 -7.50 5.38 -39.13
N VAL A 157 -6.66 6.39 -39.37
CA VAL A 157 -5.43 6.67 -38.61
C VAL A 157 -5.35 8.16 -38.27
N VAL A 158 -4.62 8.53 -37.21
CA VAL A 158 -4.38 9.93 -36.85
C VAL A 158 -3.06 10.38 -37.46
N VAL A 159 -3.04 11.50 -38.17
CA VAL A 159 -1.82 12.20 -38.58
C VAL A 159 -1.41 13.14 -37.46
N MET A 160 -0.23 12.88 -36.88
CA MET A 160 0.26 13.58 -35.70
C MET A 160 1.02 14.85 -36.06
N GLU A 161 1.86 14.76 -37.08
CA GLU A 161 2.77 15.83 -37.50
C GLU A 161 3.29 15.57 -38.92
N LYS A 162 3.86 16.61 -39.50
CA LYS A 162 4.55 16.58 -40.79
C LYS A 162 6.03 16.91 -40.58
N ASN A 163 6.88 15.93 -40.85
CA ASN A 163 8.33 16.01 -40.81
C ASN A 163 8.89 15.74 -42.20
N GLY A 164 8.85 16.75 -43.08
CA GLY A 164 9.37 16.63 -44.44
C GLY A 164 8.57 17.41 -45.48
N GLU A 165 8.74 17.06 -46.75
CA GLU A 165 8.09 17.72 -47.89
C GLU A 165 6.58 17.43 -47.95
N SER A 166 5.83 18.39 -48.49
CA SER A 166 4.42 18.20 -48.84
C SER A 166 4.24 17.10 -49.87
N GLY A 167 3.15 16.34 -49.79
CA GLY A 167 2.79 15.36 -50.82
C GLY A 167 3.63 14.09 -50.83
N LYS A 168 4.54 13.91 -49.85
CA LYS A 168 5.28 12.67 -49.65
C LYS A 168 4.68 11.90 -48.48
N PRO A 169 4.05 10.73 -48.69
CA PRO A 169 3.48 9.94 -47.60
C PRO A 169 4.44 9.68 -46.43
N GLY A 170 5.73 9.54 -46.73
CA GLY A 170 6.78 9.35 -45.72
C GLY A 170 6.99 10.53 -44.77
N SER A 171 6.53 11.74 -45.14
CA SER A 171 6.68 12.95 -44.31
C SER A 171 5.68 13.01 -43.16
N TYR A 172 4.64 12.19 -43.13
CA TYR A 172 3.53 12.36 -42.19
C TYR A 172 3.53 11.22 -41.17
N LYS A 173 3.93 11.51 -39.93
CA LYS A 173 3.91 10.55 -38.82
C LYS A 173 2.45 10.26 -38.44
N ILE A 174 2.14 8.98 -38.23
CA ILE A 174 0.78 8.55 -37.89
C ILE A 174 0.72 7.72 -36.62
N TYR A 175 -0.42 7.84 -35.94
CA TYR A 175 -0.88 6.87 -34.95
C TYR A 175 -1.92 5.97 -35.61
N ASP A 176 -1.53 4.72 -35.81
CA ASP A 176 -2.38 3.67 -36.39
C ASP A 176 -2.99 2.83 -35.24
N PRO A 177 -4.33 2.77 -35.10
CA PRO A 177 -4.97 2.00 -34.03
C PRO A 177 -4.99 0.48 -34.28
N TRP A 178 -4.62 0.00 -35.46
CA TRP A 178 -4.71 -1.42 -35.81
C TRP A 178 -3.73 -2.35 -35.10
N PRO A 179 -2.41 -2.08 -35.05
CA PRO A 179 -1.45 -3.03 -34.49
C PRO A 179 -1.71 -3.25 -32.99
N GLN A 180 -1.31 -4.43 -32.50
CA GLN A 180 -1.49 -4.78 -31.09
C GLN A 180 -0.58 -3.95 -30.19
N ASP A 181 0.65 -3.71 -30.65
CA ASP A 181 1.67 -2.90 -29.99
C ASP A 181 1.99 -1.68 -30.83
N TYR A 182 2.48 -0.61 -30.20
CA TYR A 182 2.81 0.63 -30.90
C TYR A 182 3.88 0.36 -31.96
N THR A 183 3.69 0.96 -33.14
CA THR A 183 4.68 0.94 -34.20
C THR A 183 4.81 2.34 -34.77
N ASN A 184 6.05 2.83 -34.85
CA ASN A 184 6.32 4.11 -35.50
C ASN A 184 6.07 3.96 -37.01
N ARG A 185 5.05 4.66 -37.52
CA ARG A 185 4.64 4.60 -38.92
C ARG A 185 4.45 5.98 -39.50
N THR A 186 4.53 6.03 -40.82
CA THR A 186 4.13 7.18 -41.61
C THR A 186 3.02 6.76 -42.56
N LEU A 187 2.38 7.73 -43.23
CA LEU A 187 1.38 7.44 -44.25
C LEU A 187 1.93 6.57 -45.40
N ALA A 188 3.26 6.50 -45.59
CA ALA A 188 3.88 5.62 -46.59
C ALA A 188 3.52 4.13 -46.40
N TYR A 189 3.17 3.70 -45.19
CA TYR A 189 2.72 2.33 -44.93
C TYR A 189 1.45 1.97 -45.71
N TYR A 190 0.61 2.97 -46.00
CA TYR A 190 -0.66 2.83 -46.71
C TYR A 190 -0.63 3.44 -48.12
N TYR A 191 0.56 3.70 -48.66
CA TYR A 191 0.68 4.13 -50.05
C TYR A 191 0.36 2.95 -50.98
N ASP A 192 -0.70 3.09 -51.76
CA ASP A 192 -1.06 2.15 -52.82
C ASP A 192 -0.53 2.66 -54.16
N PRO A 193 0.51 2.01 -54.72
CA PRO A 193 1.09 2.40 -56.01
C PRO A 193 0.17 2.09 -57.19
N ALA A 194 -0.82 1.19 -57.06
CA ALA A 194 -1.74 0.85 -58.13
C ALA A 194 -2.75 1.97 -58.39
N PHE A 195 -3.07 2.78 -57.37
CA PHE A 195 -4.00 3.90 -57.47
C PHE A 195 -3.34 5.27 -57.26
N ASP A 196 -2.02 5.30 -57.05
CA ASP A 196 -1.25 6.48 -56.61
C ASP A 196 -1.96 7.21 -55.45
N ASN A 197 -2.44 6.42 -54.49
CA ASN A 197 -3.32 6.85 -53.42
C ASN A 197 -2.69 6.55 -52.05
N THR A 198 -3.03 7.34 -51.05
CA THR A 198 -2.61 7.11 -49.66
C THR A 198 -3.77 7.30 -48.70
N PHE A 199 -4.57 8.34 -48.91
CA PHE A 199 -5.77 8.58 -48.11
C PHE A 199 -6.86 9.26 -48.95
N PHE A 200 -8.12 9.03 -48.58
CA PHE A 200 -9.28 9.44 -49.39
C PHE A 200 -10.42 10.08 -48.58
N ALA A 201 -10.19 10.31 -47.29
CA ALA A 201 -11.02 11.20 -46.48
C ALA A 201 -10.21 11.72 -45.28
N SER A 202 -10.63 12.86 -44.74
CA SER A 202 -9.98 13.51 -43.61
C SER A 202 -11.00 14.14 -42.66
N ARG A 203 -10.69 14.18 -41.37
CA ARG A 203 -11.46 14.80 -40.30
C ARG A 203 -10.51 15.62 -39.45
N SER A 204 -10.70 16.93 -39.43
CA SER A 204 -9.81 17.82 -38.71
C SER A 204 -10.38 18.20 -37.35
N TYR A 205 -9.49 18.27 -36.38
CA TYR A 205 -9.79 18.70 -35.04
C TYR A 205 -8.78 19.74 -34.59
N SER A 206 -9.26 20.86 -34.05
CA SER A 206 -8.44 21.80 -33.28
C SER A 206 -8.59 21.51 -31.78
N GLY A 207 -7.72 22.11 -31.00
CA GLY A 207 -7.59 21.88 -29.57
C GLY A 207 -6.34 22.55 -29.04
N GLN A 208 -6.07 22.42 -27.75
CA GLN A 208 -4.85 22.80 -27.04
C GLN A 208 -3.65 21.89 -27.38
N PHE A 209 -3.65 21.24 -28.55
CA PHE A 209 -2.59 20.36 -29.02
C PHE A 209 -1.19 21.00 -29.05
N ASN A 210 -1.11 22.34 -29.13
CA ASN A 210 0.11 23.11 -29.40
C ASN A 210 0.23 24.44 -28.61
N GLN A 211 -0.33 24.59 -27.41
CA GLN A 211 -0.05 25.80 -26.60
C GLN A 211 1.30 25.69 -25.86
N GLN A 212 2.41 25.95 -26.56
CA GLN A 212 3.72 26.28 -25.99
C GLN A 212 4.16 27.71 -26.38
N THR A 213 3.27 28.71 -26.23
CA THR A 213 3.68 30.13 -26.27
C THR A 213 3.72 30.78 -24.89
N GLY A 214 3.33 30.05 -23.83
CA GLY A 214 3.48 30.43 -22.43
C GLY A 214 4.62 29.68 -21.74
N THR A 215 4.88 30.00 -20.48
CA THR A 215 5.87 29.31 -19.63
C THR A 215 5.15 28.54 -18.54
N ALA A 216 5.45 27.25 -18.40
CA ALA A 216 5.01 26.47 -17.25
C ALA A 216 5.75 26.90 -15.98
N ASP A 217 5.05 26.99 -14.85
CA ASP A 217 5.61 27.38 -13.56
C ASP A 217 5.11 26.43 -12.47
N ILE A 218 5.84 25.33 -12.29
CA ILE A 218 5.47 24.28 -11.32
C ILE A 218 5.85 24.73 -9.91
N ARG A 219 4.86 24.80 -9.03
CA ARG A 219 5.01 25.17 -7.63
C ARG A 219 4.35 24.16 -6.72
N LEU A 220 4.85 24.03 -5.50
CA LEU A 220 4.20 23.31 -4.41
C LEU A 220 2.94 24.07 -4.00
N ASN A 221 1.87 23.33 -3.78
CA ASN A 221 0.58 23.80 -3.27
C ASN A 221 0.27 23.24 -1.88
N SER A 222 1.18 22.46 -1.29
CA SER A 222 1.11 21.99 0.09
C SER A 222 2.52 21.79 0.67
N GLN A 223 2.59 21.57 1.99
CA GLN A 223 3.79 21.03 2.64
C GLN A 223 4.10 19.62 2.10
N ILE A 224 5.38 19.24 2.14
CA ILE A 224 5.84 17.89 1.83
C ILE A 224 5.60 16.99 3.04
N SER A 225 4.83 15.92 2.84
CA SER A 225 4.56 14.90 3.87
C SER A 225 5.34 13.63 3.53
N VAL A 226 6.21 13.18 4.42
CA VAL A 226 7.00 11.95 4.29
C VAL A 226 6.44 10.92 5.27
N ILE A 227 6.19 9.69 4.80
CA ILE A 227 5.50 8.64 5.56
C ILE A 227 6.24 7.31 5.32
N PRO A 228 6.71 6.61 6.37
CA PRO A 228 6.80 7.08 7.75
C PRO A 228 7.82 8.22 7.91
N ASN A 229 7.78 8.92 9.04
CA ASN A 229 8.80 9.90 9.41
C ASN A 229 9.12 9.75 10.92
N PRO A 230 10.30 9.23 11.30
CA PRO A 230 11.46 8.95 10.44
C PRO A 230 11.21 7.79 9.45
N LEU A 231 11.99 7.77 8.38
CA LEU A 231 12.03 6.68 7.43
C LEU A 231 12.82 5.50 8.01
N ILE A 232 12.46 4.28 7.64
CA ILE A 232 13.19 3.06 8.04
C ILE A 232 13.88 2.48 6.81
N LYS A 233 15.18 2.19 6.92
CA LYS A 233 15.96 1.57 5.86
C LYS A 233 15.32 0.26 5.41
N ASP A 234 15.38 -0.02 4.11
CA ASP A 234 14.82 -1.23 3.49
C ASP A 234 13.29 -1.43 3.64
N GLN A 235 12.56 -0.48 4.24
CA GLN A 235 11.10 -0.47 4.28
C GLN A 235 10.48 0.45 3.22
N SER A 236 9.16 0.30 3.04
CA SER A 236 8.39 1.13 2.12
C SER A 236 8.25 2.57 2.62
N ALA A 237 8.13 3.49 1.68
CA ALA A 237 7.97 4.91 1.98
C ALA A 237 7.05 5.59 0.95
N GLU A 238 6.34 6.60 1.42
CA GLU A 238 5.47 7.46 0.63
C GLU A 238 5.78 8.94 0.89
N VAL A 239 5.88 9.71 -0.19
CA VAL A 239 5.91 11.18 -0.14
C VAL A 239 4.67 11.74 -0.79
N ARG A 240 3.86 12.49 -0.03
CA ARG A 240 2.64 13.16 -0.50
C ARG A 240 2.83 14.66 -0.60
N ILE A 241 2.40 15.23 -1.72
CA ILE A 241 2.53 16.65 -2.03
C ILE A 241 1.38 17.13 -2.93
N GLY A 242 0.95 18.37 -2.75
CA GLY A 242 0.17 19.11 -3.71
C GLY A 242 1.09 19.93 -4.61
N VAL A 243 0.81 19.96 -5.92
CA VAL A 243 1.46 20.84 -6.91
C VAL A 243 0.42 21.66 -7.65
N ILE A 244 0.84 22.83 -8.11
CA ILE A 244 0.09 23.71 -9.01
C ILE A 244 1.01 24.15 -10.15
N ASN A 245 0.47 24.24 -11.37
CA ASN A 245 1.14 24.99 -12.42
C ASN A 245 0.59 26.42 -12.39
N SER A 246 1.36 27.36 -11.85
CA SER A 246 1.01 28.78 -11.80
C SER A 246 1.32 29.54 -13.11
N GLY A 247 1.80 28.81 -14.12
CA GLY A 247 2.13 29.35 -15.43
C GLY A 247 0.92 29.43 -16.36
N ASP A 248 1.19 29.93 -17.56
CA ASP A 248 0.19 30.15 -18.62
C ASP A 248 0.32 29.14 -19.78
N ALA A 249 1.23 28.16 -19.66
CA ALA A 249 1.32 27.00 -20.55
C ALA A 249 1.30 25.68 -19.77
N THR A 250 0.89 24.61 -20.45
CA THR A 250 0.96 23.25 -19.92
C THR A 250 2.41 22.83 -19.68
N PHE A 251 2.70 22.30 -18.49
CA PHE A 251 3.96 21.64 -18.23
C PHE A 251 3.97 20.24 -18.87
N SER A 252 5.07 19.85 -19.49
CA SER A 252 5.36 18.48 -19.94
C SER A 252 6.79 18.14 -19.53
N GLY A 253 6.97 17.01 -18.84
CA GLY A 253 8.28 16.58 -18.37
C GLY A 253 8.24 15.47 -17.33
N GLU A 254 9.21 15.49 -16.42
CA GLU A 254 9.33 14.55 -15.31
C GLU A 254 9.14 15.30 -13.98
N ILE A 255 8.56 14.63 -12.98
CA ILE A 255 8.56 15.09 -11.59
C ILE A 255 8.96 13.93 -10.67
N ALA A 256 9.79 14.21 -9.66
CA ALA A 256 10.34 13.18 -8.77
C ALA A 256 10.39 13.67 -7.32
N ALA A 257 10.21 12.72 -6.40
CA ALA A 257 10.64 12.86 -5.01
C ALA A 257 11.94 12.07 -4.84
N ALA A 258 12.99 12.73 -4.35
CA ALA A 258 14.33 12.17 -4.36
C ALA A 258 15.11 12.50 -3.08
N ILE A 259 15.82 11.51 -2.56
CA ILE A 259 16.68 11.61 -1.38
C ILE A 259 18.04 12.17 -1.79
N HIS A 260 18.49 13.16 -1.03
CA HIS A 260 19.81 13.79 -1.18
C HIS A 260 20.52 13.83 0.15
N ASN A 261 21.85 13.86 0.13
CA ASN A 261 22.63 14.20 1.32
C ASN A 261 22.46 15.69 1.69
N ASN A 262 22.93 16.07 2.87
CA ASN A 262 22.83 17.45 3.38
C ASN A 262 23.55 18.50 2.50
N ASN A 263 24.46 18.07 1.62
CA ASN A 263 25.15 18.93 0.65
C ASN A 263 24.38 19.06 -0.68
N GLY A 264 23.21 18.45 -0.82
CA GLY A 264 22.40 18.50 -2.03
C GLY A 264 22.79 17.50 -3.12
N ASN A 265 23.66 16.53 -2.83
CA ASN A 265 23.98 15.48 -3.81
C ASN A 265 22.92 14.39 -3.82
N PHE A 266 22.51 13.98 -5.02
CA PHE A 266 21.54 12.92 -5.24
C PHE A 266 22.03 11.57 -4.71
N LEU A 267 21.14 10.82 -4.06
CA LEU A 267 21.40 9.47 -3.58
C LEU A 267 20.47 8.45 -4.24
N ALA A 268 19.16 8.68 -4.16
CA ALA A 268 18.15 7.78 -4.70
C ALA A 268 16.83 8.52 -4.99
N ASP A 269 16.07 8.02 -5.96
CA ASP A 269 14.68 8.43 -6.15
C ASP A 269 13.79 7.60 -5.19
N ILE A 270 12.79 8.22 -4.58
CA ILE A 270 11.67 7.51 -3.96
C ILE A 270 10.76 7.02 -5.08
N GLU A 271 10.31 7.94 -5.94
CA GLU A 271 9.67 7.61 -7.19
C GLU A 271 9.88 8.75 -8.17
N ARG A 272 9.91 8.40 -9.46
CA ARG A 272 9.91 9.34 -10.57
C ARG A 272 8.71 9.08 -11.45
N LYS A 273 7.95 10.14 -11.73
CA LYS A 273 6.83 10.11 -12.66
C LYS A 273 7.31 10.67 -14.00
N TYR A 274 7.41 9.78 -14.98
CA TYR A 274 7.71 10.11 -16.36
C TYR A 274 6.48 10.71 -17.04
N ASN A 275 6.69 11.55 -18.06
CA ASN A 275 5.64 12.15 -18.88
C ASN A 275 4.55 12.84 -18.03
N PHE A 276 4.97 13.44 -16.93
CA PHE A 276 4.12 14.25 -16.08
C PHE A 276 3.68 15.51 -16.81
N SER A 277 2.37 15.69 -16.91
CA SER A 277 1.74 16.87 -17.49
C SER A 277 0.86 17.56 -16.45
N LEU A 278 0.89 18.90 -16.45
CA LEU A 278 0.04 19.72 -15.59
C LEU A 278 -0.38 20.98 -16.33
N MET A 279 -1.68 21.12 -16.62
CA MET A 279 -2.21 22.27 -17.35
C MET A 279 -2.05 23.56 -16.56
N ALA A 280 -2.01 24.69 -17.26
CA ALA A 280 -1.99 26.02 -16.65
C ALA A 280 -3.12 26.18 -15.62
N ASN A 281 -2.79 26.70 -14.43
CA ASN A 281 -3.65 26.89 -13.27
C ASN A 281 -4.24 25.60 -12.65
N GLN A 282 -3.83 24.40 -13.11
CA GLN A 282 -4.28 23.14 -12.53
C GLN A 282 -3.52 22.83 -11.24
N THR A 283 -4.24 22.32 -10.24
CA THR A 283 -3.68 21.75 -9.01
C THR A 283 -3.84 20.23 -9.01
N ARG A 284 -2.84 19.49 -8.52
CA ARG A 284 -2.89 18.04 -8.37
C ARG A 284 -2.18 17.58 -7.10
N THR A 285 -2.74 16.60 -6.42
CA THR A 285 -2.05 15.88 -5.34
C THR A 285 -1.32 14.68 -5.93
N LEU A 286 -0.04 14.54 -5.58
CA LEU A 286 0.84 13.47 -6.00
C LEU A 286 1.29 12.65 -4.79
N SER A 287 1.45 11.35 -5.03
CA SER A 287 2.04 10.38 -4.12
C SER A 287 3.23 9.74 -4.84
N PHE A 288 4.38 9.71 -4.18
CA PHE A 288 5.61 9.06 -4.64
C PHE A 288 5.91 7.90 -3.71
N GLN A 289 6.00 6.67 -4.23
CA GLN A 289 6.13 5.48 -3.41
C GLN A 289 7.34 4.62 -3.79
N THR A 290 7.98 4.03 -2.78
CA THR A 290 8.97 2.95 -2.95
C THR A 290 8.66 1.81 -2.00
N ASP A 291 8.93 0.58 -2.41
CA ASP A 291 8.79 -0.62 -1.57
C ASP A 291 9.97 -0.82 -0.62
N SER A 292 11.14 -0.30 -0.97
CA SER A 292 12.35 -0.35 -0.15
C SER A 292 13.28 0.84 -0.44
N MET A 293 14.10 1.21 0.54
CA MET A 293 15.08 2.28 0.39
C MET A 293 16.48 1.75 0.67
N ASN A 294 17.28 1.62 -0.38
CA ASN A 294 18.71 1.28 -0.27
C ASN A 294 19.56 2.54 -0.01
N VAL A 295 19.26 3.24 1.09
CA VAL A 295 20.03 4.39 1.58
C VAL A 295 20.39 4.12 3.04
N ALA A 296 21.67 4.24 3.38
CA ALA A 296 22.16 3.98 4.74
C ALA A 296 21.45 4.88 5.77
N ALA A 297 21.35 4.44 7.03
CA ALA A 297 20.81 5.27 8.09
C ALA A 297 21.61 6.59 8.24
N GLY A 298 20.90 7.66 8.58
CA GLY A 298 21.47 9.00 8.68
C GLY A 298 20.47 10.13 8.49
N ASN A 299 21.00 11.36 8.45
CA ASN A 299 20.22 12.57 8.21
C ASN A 299 20.36 13.02 6.76
N TYR A 300 19.22 13.22 6.10
CA TYR A 300 19.12 13.51 4.68
C TYR A 300 18.07 14.58 4.41
N GLN A 301 17.82 14.83 3.14
CA GLN A 301 16.72 15.67 2.70
C GLN A 301 15.96 15.02 1.55
N VAL A 302 14.64 15.19 1.56
CA VAL A 302 13.79 14.90 0.40
C VAL A 302 13.63 16.17 -0.41
N GLN A 303 13.90 16.07 -1.70
CA GLN A 303 13.70 17.13 -2.68
C GLN A 303 12.59 16.74 -3.64
N ILE A 304 11.63 17.65 -3.85
CA ILE A 304 10.70 17.54 -4.97
C ILE A 304 11.28 18.34 -6.13
N LYS A 305 11.55 17.65 -7.23
CA LYS A 305 12.18 18.23 -8.42
C LYS A 305 11.36 17.93 -9.66
N PHE A 306 11.47 18.81 -10.64
CA PHE A 306 10.86 18.62 -11.94
C PHE A 306 11.89 18.91 -13.04
N LYS A 307 11.66 18.39 -14.23
CA LYS A 307 12.49 18.62 -15.41
C LYS A 307 11.60 18.63 -16.63
N SER A 308 11.65 19.66 -17.47
CA SER A 308 10.98 19.63 -18.77
C SER A 308 11.65 18.63 -19.72
N ASP A 309 10.95 18.19 -20.77
CA ASP A 309 11.42 17.13 -21.69
C ASP A 309 12.87 17.32 -22.19
N ASN A 310 13.31 18.57 -22.39
CA ASN A 310 14.66 18.95 -22.80
C ASN A 310 15.41 19.83 -21.78
N GLY A 311 14.93 19.91 -20.54
CA GLY A 311 15.44 20.80 -19.50
C GLY A 311 16.44 20.14 -18.54
N ASN A 312 16.83 20.90 -17.52
CA ASN A 312 17.55 20.38 -16.35
C ASN A 312 16.57 20.10 -15.20
N TRP A 313 17.06 19.43 -14.16
CA TRP A 313 16.30 19.26 -12.93
C TRP A 313 16.29 20.56 -12.13
N ASP A 314 15.09 21.06 -11.84
CA ASP A 314 14.83 22.23 -11.03
C ASP A 314 14.05 21.84 -9.75
N LEU A 315 14.32 22.52 -8.64
CA LEU A 315 13.56 22.35 -7.40
C LEU A 315 12.19 23.02 -7.54
N VAL A 316 11.12 22.28 -7.21
CA VAL A 316 9.77 22.86 -7.16
C VAL A 316 9.68 23.88 -6.02
N GLN A 317 9.34 25.13 -6.34
CA GLN A 317 9.29 26.24 -5.39
C GLN A 317 7.90 26.39 -4.74
N GLY A 318 7.74 27.27 -3.75
CA GLY A 318 6.43 27.70 -3.22
C GLY A 318 6.14 27.28 -1.77
N TYR A 319 6.68 26.14 -1.34
CA TYR A 319 6.72 25.68 0.04
C TYR A 319 8.15 25.26 0.40
N THR A 320 8.40 24.92 1.66
CA THR A 320 9.71 24.40 2.10
C THR A 320 10.09 23.17 1.30
N ASN A 321 11.15 23.30 0.52
CA ASN A 321 11.74 22.25 -0.31
C ASN A 321 13.20 22.62 -0.55
N PRO A 322 14.17 21.82 -0.11
CA PRO A 322 14.06 20.49 0.51
C PRO A 322 13.39 20.44 1.90
N VAL A 323 12.91 19.26 2.31
CA VAL A 323 12.58 18.94 3.71
C VAL A 323 13.60 17.97 4.29
N SER A 324 14.05 18.23 5.52
CA SER A 324 14.96 17.33 6.25
C SER A 324 14.22 16.07 6.72
N ILE A 325 14.91 14.93 6.63
CA ILE A 325 14.42 13.62 7.05
C ILE A 325 15.52 12.85 7.78
N GLN A 326 15.13 11.88 8.58
CA GLN A 326 16.02 10.89 9.16
C GLN A 326 15.67 9.51 8.60
N ILE A 327 16.69 8.74 8.20
CA ILE A 327 16.57 7.31 7.90
C ILE A 327 17.20 6.56 9.08
N LYS A 328 16.44 5.67 9.72
CA LYS A 328 16.93 4.78 10.78
C LYS A 328 17.25 3.40 10.20
N GLU A 329 18.17 2.66 10.81
CA GLU A 329 18.39 1.26 10.46
C GLU A 329 17.11 0.47 10.72
N GLN A 330 16.87 -0.56 9.92
CA GLN A 330 15.88 -1.57 10.26
C GLN A 330 16.43 -2.35 11.45
N ILE A 331 15.75 -2.29 12.58
CA ILE A 331 16.04 -3.19 13.69
C ILE A 331 15.37 -4.51 13.32
N THR A 332 16.16 -5.57 13.21
CA THR A 332 15.62 -6.91 12.99
C THR A 332 15.00 -7.37 14.28
N ASP A 333 13.76 -7.83 14.19
CA ASP A 333 13.07 -8.32 15.37
C ASP A 333 13.45 -9.74 15.77
N ASP A 334 13.01 -10.14 16.95
CA ASP A 334 13.25 -11.48 17.47
C ASP A 334 12.21 -12.52 16.98
N GLN A 335 12.31 -13.75 17.47
CA GLN A 335 11.48 -14.88 17.02
C GLN A 335 10.08 -14.92 17.64
N TYR A 336 9.79 -14.04 18.60
CA TYR A 336 8.55 -13.98 19.34
C TYR A 336 7.54 -13.04 18.68
N GLU A 337 7.97 -12.24 17.70
CA GLU A 337 7.10 -11.37 16.92
C GLU A 337 6.09 -12.09 16.04
N GLU A 338 4.92 -11.49 15.75
CA GLU A 338 4.48 -10.14 16.15
C GLU A 338 3.80 -10.18 17.53
N ASN A 339 4.33 -9.46 18.51
CA ASN A 339 3.86 -9.46 19.90
C ASN A 339 3.70 -8.04 20.50
N ASP A 340 3.53 -7.04 19.64
CA ASP A 340 3.46 -5.59 19.94
C ASP A 340 2.26 -5.16 20.82
N SER A 341 1.36 -6.10 21.17
CA SER A 341 0.10 -5.80 21.84
C SER A 341 -0.37 -6.88 22.80
N TYR A 342 -1.21 -6.48 23.76
CA TYR A 342 -1.87 -7.39 24.71
C TYR A 342 -2.59 -8.55 23.99
N GLU A 343 -3.25 -8.28 22.86
CA GLU A 343 -3.99 -9.27 22.07
C GLU A 343 -3.08 -10.25 21.33
N THR A 344 -1.89 -9.81 20.89
CA THR A 344 -0.92 -10.61 20.14
C THR A 344 0.12 -11.28 21.02
N ALA A 345 0.09 -11.04 22.34
CA ALA A 345 1.09 -11.51 23.29
C ALA A 345 1.56 -12.97 23.10
N TYR A 346 2.88 -13.16 23.01
CA TYR A 346 3.51 -14.46 22.78
C TYR A 346 3.43 -15.36 24.02
N ASN A 347 3.09 -16.64 23.85
CA ASN A 347 2.88 -17.55 24.97
C ASN A 347 4.19 -18.14 25.49
N LEU A 348 4.63 -17.69 26.67
CA LEU A 348 5.83 -18.19 27.36
C LEU A 348 5.58 -19.32 28.36
N THR A 349 4.37 -19.88 28.43
CA THR A 349 4.02 -20.92 29.43
C THR A 349 4.98 -22.11 29.41
N SER A 350 5.44 -22.56 28.23
CA SER A 350 6.39 -23.67 28.10
C SER A 350 7.84 -23.31 28.47
N TYR A 351 8.15 -22.02 28.64
CA TYR A 351 9.49 -21.50 28.94
C TYR A 351 9.70 -21.24 30.43
N LYS A 352 8.80 -21.73 31.30
CA LYS A 352 8.93 -21.64 32.76
C LYS A 352 10.33 -22.07 33.21
N ASN A 353 10.98 -21.25 34.05
CA ASN A 353 12.35 -21.46 34.54
C ASN A 353 13.44 -21.51 33.44
N SER A 354 13.18 -20.99 32.25
CA SER A 354 14.15 -20.89 31.15
C SER A 354 14.30 -19.44 30.72
N TRP A 355 15.53 -19.06 30.40
CA TRP A 355 15.81 -17.75 29.79
C TRP A 355 15.45 -17.78 28.31
N ILE A 356 14.74 -16.75 27.87
CA ILE A 356 14.58 -16.40 26.45
C ILE A 356 15.48 -15.20 26.11
N GLN A 357 15.72 -14.98 24.82
CA GLN A 357 16.43 -13.82 24.29
C GLN A 357 15.50 -13.05 23.35
N GLY A 358 15.22 -11.79 23.68
CA GLY A 358 14.41 -10.91 22.85
C GLY A 358 15.13 -9.61 22.50
N ILE A 359 14.53 -8.82 21.60
CA ILE A 359 15.04 -7.52 21.15
C ILE A 359 13.93 -6.49 21.34
N GLN A 360 14.13 -5.49 22.22
CA GLN A 360 13.10 -4.48 22.45
C GLN A 360 13.15 -3.40 21.34
N SER A 361 12.61 -3.72 20.18
CA SER A 361 12.44 -2.77 19.06
C SER A 361 11.13 -1.99 19.15
N ASP A 362 10.13 -2.57 19.81
CA ASP A 362 8.88 -1.93 20.20
C ASP A 362 8.36 -2.46 21.56
N GLU A 363 7.04 -2.64 21.73
CA GLU A 363 6.46 -3.08 22.99
C GLU A 363 6.26 -4.60 23.01
N ASP A 364 7.13 -5.34 23.67
CA ASP A 364 7.01 -6.80 23.64
C ASP A 364 6.02 -7.30 24.70
N TRP A 365 4.92 -7.91 24.26
CA TRP A 365 3.94 -8.54 25.13
C TRP A 365 4.09 -10.07 25.16
N TYR A 366 4.17 -10.60 26.37
CA TYR A 366 4.17 -12.03 26.63
C TYR A 366 3.01 -12.43 27.53
N LYS A 367 2.57 -13.69 27.44
CA LYS A 367 1.59 -14.27 28.36
C LYS A 367 2.08 -15.58 28.97
N ILE A 368 1.77 -15.76 30.24
CA ILE A 368 2.11 -16.95 31.02
C ILE A 368 0.86 -17.48 31.70
N PHE A 369 0.72 -18.80 31.72
CA PHE A 369 -0.28 -19.46 32.53
C PHE A 369 0.33 -19.86 33.87
N VAL A 370 -0.31 -19.42 34.95
CA VAL A 370 0.12 -19.71 36.32
C VAL A 370 -0.77 -20.81 36.87
N ASP A 371 -0.16 -21.98 37.11
CA ASP A 371 -0.84 -23.18 37.59
C ASP A 371 -1.57 -22.96 38.93
N GLU A 372 -2.57 -23.80 39.20
CA GLU A 372 -3.23 -23.84 40.50
C GLU A 372 -2.22 -24.15 41.62
N GLY A 373 -2.36 -23.50 42.77
CA GLY A 373 -1.46 -23.65 43.93
C GLY A 373 -0.16 -22.86 43.86
N ALA A 374 0.12 -22.16 42.76
CA ALA A 374 1.18 -21.14 42.74
C ALA A 374 0.71 -19.90 43.52
N GLU A 375 1.56 -19.42 44.42
CA GLU A 375 1.30 -18.27 45.28
C GLU A 375 2.20 -17.08 44.93
N HIS A 376 3.22 -17.31 44.11
CA HIS A 376 4.18 -16.27 43.73
C HIS A 376 4.60 -16.41 42.27
N ILE A 377 4.74 -15.28 41.58
CA ILE A 377 5.37 -15.13 40.27
C ILE A 377 6.64 -14.30 40.45
N GLN A 378 7.73 -14.77 39.85
CA GLN A 378 8.95 -13.98 39.70
C GLN A 378 9.24 -13.79 38.22
N ILE A 379 9.54 -12.56 37.80
CA ILE A 379 9.95 -12.24 36.42
C ILE A 379 11.27 -11.50 36.50
N ASP A 380 12.31 -12.13 35.97
CA ASP A 380 13.67 -11.61 35.90
C ASP A 380 13.93 -11.15 34.46
N LEU A 381 14.29 -9.89 34.27
CA LEU A 381 14.73 -9.33 32.99
C LEU A 381 16.15 -8.76 33.14
N SER A 382 17.05 -9.05 32.20
CA SER A 382 18.42 -8.53 32.19
C SER A 382 18.79 -7.97 30.81
N PHE A 383 19.44 -6.82 30.77
CA PHE A 383 19.81 -6.08 29.56
C PHE A 383 21.06 -5.24 29.81
N THR A 384 21.54 -4.52 28.81
CA THR A 384 22.63 -3.54 28.96
C THR A 384 22.04 -2.14 28.93
N HIS A 385 21.99 -1.44 30.06
CA HIS A 385 21.36 -0.11 30.17
C HIS A 385 22.02 0.94 29.26
N ASP A 386 23.34 0.88 29.08
CA ASP A 386 24.07 1.76 28.15
C ASP A 386 23.61 1.63 26.67
N ALA A 387 22.91 0.54 26.31
CA ALA A 387 22.37 0.31 24.97
C ALA A 387 20.93 0.84 24.79
N GLY A 388 20.24 1.19 25.88
CA GLY A 388 18.84 1.60 25.91
C GLY A 388 18.15 1.10 27.18
N ASP A 389 17.29 1.93 27.77
CA ASP A 389 16.60 1.59 29.01
C ASP A 389 15.37 0.69 28.74
N ILE A 390 15.16 -0.31 29.60
CA ILE A 390 14.09 -1.31 29.46
C ILE A 390 13.36 -1.46 30.79
N ASP A 391 12.07 -1.14 30.77
CA ASP A 391 11.13 -1.34 31.88
C ASP A 391 10.34 -2.65 31.74
N LEU A 392 9.80 -3.12 32.86
CA LEU A 392 8.97 -4.32 32.95
C LEU A 392 7.63 -4.02 33.63
N LYS A 393 6.53 -4.56 33.08
CA LYS A 393 5.19 -4.51 33.68
C LYS A 393 4.54 -5.88 33.72
N LEU A 394 3.72 -6.11 34.75
CA LEU A 394 2.88 -7.28 34.92
C LEU A 394 1.41 -6.86 34.91
N PHE A 395 0.59 -7.56 34.12
CA PHE A 395 -0.85 -7.35 34.00
C PHE A 395 -1.63 -8.63 34.29
N ASP A 396 -2.89 -8.46 34.69
CA ASP A 396 -3.86 -9.55 34.75
C ASP A 396 -4.54 -9.84 33.40
N ALA A 397 -5.42 -10.84 33.36
CA ALA A 397 -6.18 -11.22 32.18
C ALA A 397 -7.26 -10.22 31.73
N ASN A 398 -7.46 -9.13 32.46
CA ASN A 398 -8.34 -8.01 32.07
C ASN A 398 -7.53 -6.80 31.61
N ASN A 399 -6.22 -6.97 31.36
CA ASN A 399 -5.27 -5.91 31.01
C ASN A 399 -5.17 -4.81 32.09
N SER A 400 -5.36 -5.17 33.36
CA SER A 400 -5.10 -4.28 34.49
C SER A 400 -3.64 -4.41 34.93
N ASN A 401 -2.92 -3.29 35.00
CA ASN A 401 -1.55 -3.26 35.52
C ASN A 401 -1.54 -3.65 37.01
N LEU A 402 -0.78 -4.69 37.35
CA LEU A 402 -0.60 -5.21 38.70
C LEU A 402 0.67 -4.67 39.35
N GLN A 403 1.78 -4.64 38.61
CA GLN A 403 3.10 -4.23 39.11
C GLN A 403 4.00 -3.73 37.99
N SER A 404 4.94 -2.84 38.31
CA SER A 404 5.94 -2.31 37.38
C SER A 404 7.31 -2.30 38.03
N SER A 405 8.36 -2.49 37.23
CA SER A 405 9.77 -2.34 37.59
C SER A 405 10.39 -1.42 36.54
N THR A 406 10.95 -0.30 36.98
CA THR A 406 11.40 0.82 36.12
C THR A 406 12.71 1.42 36.63
N SER A 407 13.71 0.56 36.84
CA SER A 407 15.01 0.97 37.34
C SER A 407 15.87 1.57 36.21
N SER A 408 17.10 1.97 36.53
CA SER A 408 18.13 2.33 35.53
C SER A 408 19.34 1.40 35.66
N ASP A 409 19.13 0.25 36.27
CA ASP A 409 20.14 -0.80 36.42
C ASP A 409 20.08 -1.73 35.19
N ASN A 410 21.04 -2.66 35.09
CA ASN A 410 21.09 -3.63 33.99
C ASN A 410 20.05 -4.77 34.12
N ASN A 411 19.01 -4.59 34.94
CA ASN A 411 18.00 -5.59 35.21
C ASN A 411 16.67 -4.97 35.67
N GLU A 412 15.59 -5.70 35.41
CA GLU A 412 14.28 -5.48 36.03
C GLU A 412 13.81 -6.75 36.75
N LEU A 413 13.11 -6.57 37.86
CA LEU A 413 12.61 -7.67 38.69
C LEU A 413 11.19 -7.40 39.18
N ILE A 414 10.27 -8.29 38.84
CA ILE A 414 8.94 -8.33 39.45
C ILE A 414 8.83 -9.57 40.33
N GLU A 415 8.52 -9.35 41.61
CA GLU A 415 8.09 -10.37 42.57
C GLU A 415 6.63 -10.06 42.95
N TYR A 416 5.71 -10.94 42.56
CA TYR A 416 4.27 -10.70 42.70
C TYR A 416 3.56 -11.88 43.39
N THR A 417 2.81 -11.58 44.45
CA THR A 417 1.97 -12.55 45.15
C THR A 417 0.68 -12.77 44.37
N VAL A 418 0.44 -14.02 43.99
CA VAL A 418 -0.70 -14.46 43.18
C VAL A 418 -1.92 -14.66 44.09
N PRO A 419 -3.01 -13.86 43.93
CA PRO A 419 -4.18 -13.99 44.79
C PRO A 419 -4.91 -15.33 44.62
N ASN A 420 -4.95 -15.84 43.38
CA ASN A 420 -5.44 -17.17 43.03
C ASN A 420 -4.60 -17.68 41.85
N GLY A 421 -4.04 -18.89 41.96
CA GLY A 421 -3.47 -19.60 40.82
C GLY A 421 -4.54 -19.99 39.80
N ASN A 422 -4.16 -20.72 38.76
CA ASN A 422 -5.04 -21.12 37.64
C ASN A 422 -5.53 -19.92 36.80
N ALA A 423 -4.62 -19.01 36.45
CA ALA A 423 -4.95 -17.78 35.73
C ALA A 423 -3.86 -17.35 34.73
N TRP A 424 -4.26 -16.56 33.74
CA TRP A 424 -3.35 -15.90 32.80
C TRP A 424 -2.82 -14.59 33.38
N TYR A 425 -1.53 -14.37 33.16
CA TYR A 425 -0.84 -13.11 33.43
C TYR A 425 -0.08 -12.68 32.18
N TYR A 426 0.12 -11.38 32.04
CA TYR A 426 0.78 -10.78 30.88
C TYR A 426 1.97 -9.97 31.34
N ILE A 427 3.09 -10.13 30.64
CA ILE A 427 4.34 -9.44 30.89
C ILE A 427 4.52 -8.47 29.73
N LYS A 428 4.82 -7.21 30.02
CA LYS A 428 5.16 -6.21 29.01
C LYS A 428 6.58 -5.73 29.24
N VAL A 429 7.42 -5.90 28.23
CA VAL A 429 8.76 -5.31 28.14
C VAL A 429 8.62 -4.04 27.29
N TYR A 430 9.03 -2.87 27.80
CA TYR A 430 8.79 -1.59 27.11
C TYR A 430 9.79 -0.53 27.56
N TYR A 431 9.93 0.58 26.82
CA TYR A 431 10.31 1.93 27.28
C TYR A 431 10.98 2.72 26.15
N ASP A 432 12.28 2.52 25.92
CA ASP A 432 13.05 3.29 24.93
C ASP A 432 12.90 2.75 23.51
N ASN A 433 12.61 1.45 23.37
CA ASN A 433 12.49 0.76 22.10
C ASN A 433 13.73 0.98 21.22
N ALA A 434 14.91 0.93 21.86
CA ALA A 434 16.19 1.24 21.24
C ALA A 434 16.73 0.08 20.38
N GLY A 435 16.07 -1.08 20.40
CA GLY A 435 16.49 -2.29 19.69
C GLY A 435 17.63 -3.03 20.35
N ASN A 436 17.88 -2.81 21.63
CA ASN A 436 18.86 -3.58 22.39
C ASN A 436 18.28 -4.95 22.79
N ASP A 437 19.17 -5.93 22.89
CA ASP A 437 18.82 -7.27 23.32
C ASP A 437 18.57 -7.33 24.83
N TYR A 438 17.64 -8.18 25.23
CA TYR A 438 17.41 -8.54 26.62
C TYR A 438 17.25 -10.05 26.78
N ARG A 439 17.33 -10.50 28.03
CA ARG A 439 16.93 -11.83 28.43
C ARG A 439 15.81 -11.74 29.43
N LEU A 440 14.80 -12.57 29.26
CA LEU A 440 13.64 -12.66 30.15
C LEU A 440 13.51 -14.09 30.67
N MET A 441 13.20 -14.24 31.95
CA MET A 441 12.83 -15.51 32.55
C MET A 441 11.67 -15.28 33.50
N TRP A 442 10.73 -16.22 33.52
CA TRP A 442 9.65 -16.22 34.49
C TRP A 442 9.64 -17.52 35.29
N LYS A 443 9.19 -17.42 36.54
CA LYS A 443 8.99 -18.54 37.45
C LYS A 443 7.64 -18.39 38.13
N SER A 444 7.04 -19.52 38.51
CA SER A 444 5.98 -19.53 39.52
C SER A 444 6.30 -20.56 40.60
N MET A 445 5.99 -20.20 41.83
CA MET A 445 6.35 -20.96 43.03
C MET A 445 5.11 -21.11 43.92
N ALA A 446 4.91 -22.30 44.46
CA ALA A 446 4.09 -22.49 45.66
C ALA A 446 4.97 -22.11 46.87
N LEU A 447 4.42 -21.40 47.86
CA LEU A 447 5.17 -21.20 49.10
C LEU A 447 5.43 -22.57 49.78
N PRO A 448 6.57 -22.75 50.46
CA PRO A 448 6.84 -23.99 51.18
C PRO A 448 5.74 -24.23 52.22
N THR A 449 5.00 -25.32 52.10
CA THR A 449 4.04 -25.71 53.14
C THR A 449 4.73 -26.54 54.22
N GLY A 450 4.28 -26.37 55.47
CA GLY A 450 4.68 -27.16 56.61
C GLY A 450 3.77 -28.37 56.84
N ALA A 451 4.19 -29.24 57.76
CA ALA A 451 3.36 -30.30 58.30
C ALA A 451 3.39 -30.28 59.83
N LEU A 452 2.25 -30.59 60.46
CA LEU A 452 2.11 -30.64 61.91
C LEU A 452 1.64 -32.03 62.35
N GLN A 453 2.31 -32.57 63.36
CA GLN A 453 1.90 -33.79 64.06
C GLN A 453 1.81 -33.50 65.56
N VAL A 454 0.67 -33.80 66.18
CA VAL A 454 0.49 -33.66 67.63
C VAL A 454 0.33 -35.03 68.27
N SER A 455 1.16 -35.33 69.28
CA SER A 455 1.03 -36.52 70.09
C SER A 455 0.34 -36.18 71.42
N ILE A 456 -0.83 -36.77 71.66
CA ILE A 456 -1.59 -36.61 72.90
C ILE A 456 -1.22 -37.75 73.86
N GLN A 457 -0.98 -37.40 75.13
CA GLN A 457 -0.73 -38.34 76.24
C GLN A 457 -1.48 -37.88 77.51
N PRO A 458 -1.85 -38.81 78.41
CA PRO A 458 -1.64 -40.27 78.34
C PRO A 458 -2.55 -40.98 77.32
N VAL A 459 -2.27 -42.25 77.01
CA VAL A 459 -3.05 -43.03 76.02
C VAL A 459 -4.52 -43.19 76.44
N ASP A 460 -4.81 -43.20 77.74
CA ASP A 460 -6.19 -43.27 78.25
C ASP A 460 -7.01 -42.06 77.80
N ALA A 461 -6.41 -40.86 77.74
CA ALA A 461 -7.09 -39.67 77.21
C ALA A 461 -7.39 -39.83 75.70
N VAL A 462 -6.50 -40.49 74.95
CA VAL A 462 -6.73 -40.81 73.53
C VAL A 462 -7.88 -41.83 73.40
N ASN A 463 -7.90 -42.87 74.23
CA ASN A 463 -8.99 -43.87 74.26
C ASN A 463 -10.34 -43.25 74.63
N ASP A 464 -10.34 -42.22 75.48
CA ASP A 464 -11.52 -41.43 75.85
C ASP A 464 -11.91 -40.37 74.80
N GLY A 465 -11.21 -40.32 73.66
CA GLY A 465 -11.56 -39.51 72.50
C GLY A 465 -10.93 -38.11 72.45
N ALA A 466 -9.77 -37.91 73.10
CA ALA A 466 -8.98 -36.69 72.92
C ALA A 466 -8.50 -36.54 71.48
N LYS A 467 -8.72 -35.34 70.92
CA LYS A 467 -8.35 -34.98 69.55
C LYS A 467 -7.71 -33.60 69.54
N TRP A 468 -7.00 -33.29 68.46
CA TRP A 468 -6.42 -31.97 68.21
C TRP A 468 -6.86 -31.45 66.84
N ARG A 469 -6.82 -30.14 66.63
CA ARG A 469 -7.04 -29.51 65.32
C ARG A 469 -6.18 -28.27 65.20
N VAL A 470 -6.02 -27.77 63.98
CA VAL A 470 -5.34 -26.51 63.67
C VAL A 470 -6.33 -25.53 63.04
N ASP A 471 -6.24 -24.25 63.40
CA ASP A 471 -7.03 -23.13 62.86
C ASP A 471 -8.53 -23.41 62.75
N SER A 472 -9.10 -23.98 63.82
CA SER A 472 -10.51 -24.36 63.86
C SER A 472 -10.97 -25.37 62.79
N GLY A 473 -10.04 -26.07 62.13
CA GLY A 473 -10.30 -27.12 61.13
C GLY A 473 -10.87 -28.44 61.68
N LEU A 474 -10.58 -29.53 60.97
CA LEU A 474 -11.06 -30.88 61.33
C LEU A 474 -10.36 -31.41 62.59
N TRP A 475 -11.07 -32.24 63.37
CA TRP A 475 -10.48 -32.91 64.52
C TRP A 475 -9.70 -34.15 64.09
N HIS A 476 -8.41 -34.18 64.40
CA HIS A 476 -7.48 -35.25 64.10
C HIS A 476 -7.15 -36.09 65.34
N GLU A 477 -6.90 -37.38 65.11
CA GLU A 477 -6.41 -38.31 66.13
C GLU A 477 -4.95 -37.99 66.52
N SER A 478 -4.54 -38.48 67.69
CA SER A 478 -3.14 -38.43 68.13
C SER A 478 -2.21 -39.02 67.08
N ARG A 479 -1.11 -38.33 66.77
CA ARG A 479 -0.09 -38.68 65.76
C ARG A 479 -0.53 -38.64 64.30
N PHE A 480 -1.73 -38.13 63.99
CA PHE A 480 -2.05 -37.77 62.61
C PHE A 480 -1.11 -36.65 62.11
N ILE A 481 -0.75 -36.65 60.83
CA ILE A 481 0.09 -35.62 60.21
C ILE A 481 -0.81 -34.76 59.31
N GLU A 482 -1.05 -33.51 59.70
CA GLU A 482 -1.68 -32.51 58.84
C GLU A 482 -0.59 -31.88 57.96
N ASN A 483 -0.70 -32.03 56.65
CA ASN A 483 0.25 -31.47 55.67
C ASN A 483 -0.36 -30.24 54.99
N GLY A 484 0.46 -29.44 54.31
CA GLY A 484 -0.05 -28.34 53.50
C GLY A 484 -0.35 -27.08 54.31
N LEU A 485 0.21 -26.94 55.52
CA LEU A 485 0.04 -25.74 56.33
C LEU A 485 0.84 -24.59 55.70
N SER A 486 0.17 -23.48 55.40
CA SER A 486 0.82 -22.29 54.86
C SER A 486 1.88 -21.74 55.80
N THR A 487 2.82 -20.93 55.31
CA THR A 487 3.77 -20.26 56.19
C THR A 487 3.06 -19.18 57.01
N GLY A 488 3.05 -19.30 58.34
CA GLY A 488 2.43 -18.31 59.21
C GLY A 488 2.23 -18.76 60.65
N GLN A 489 1.51 -17.95 61.43
CA GLN A 489 1.03 -18.37 62.75
C GLN A 489 -0.20 -19.26 62.60
N HIS A 490 -0.17 -20.40 63.26
CA HIS A 490 -1.29 -21.34 63.38
C HIS A 490 -1.65 -21.51 64.85
N THR A 491 -2.94 -21.73 65.14
CA THR A 491 -3.42 -22.05 66.49
C THR A 491 -3.74 -23.54 66.58
N ILE A 492 -3.13 -24.23 67.54
CA ILE A 492 -3.44 -25.63 67.85
C ILE A 492 -4.49 -25.67 68.94
N GLU A 493 -5.59 -26.37 68.68
CA GLU A 493 -6.69 -26.52 69.62
C GLU A 493 -6.86 -27.97 70.05
N PHE A 494 -7.22 -28.17 71.32
CA PHE A 494 -7.49 -29.50 71.88
C PHE A 494 -8.98 -29.66 72.20
N LYS A 495 -9.53 -30.85 71.94
CA LYS A 495 -10.93 -31.17 72.21
C LYS A 495 -11.13 -31.39 73.71
N SER A 496 -12.09 -30.70 74.31
CA SER A 496 -12.49 -30.97 75.70
C SER A 496 -13.21 -32.32 75.78
N ILE A 497 -12.80 -33.16 76.73
CA ILE A 497 -13.41 -34.46 77.03
C ILE A 497 -13.72 -34.55 78.54
N SER A 498 -14.78 -35.28 78.90
CA SER A 498 -15.21 -35.40 80.30
C SER A 498 -14.16 -36.15 81.13
N GLY A 499 -13.92 -35.71 82.38
CA GLY A 499 -12.97 -36.36 83.28
C GLY A 499 -11.50 -35.97 83.08
N TRP A 500 -11.17 -35.18 82.05
CA TRP A 500 -9.80 -34.71 81.78
C TRP A 500 -9.70 -33.18 81.76
N GLN A 501 -8.59 -32.65 82.27
CA GLN A 501 -8.28 -31.22 82.14
C GLN A 501 -7.70 -30.96 80.75
N LYS A 502 -8.40 -30.14 79.95
CA LYS A 502 -7.96 -29.75 78.60
C LYS A 502 -6.68 -28.88 78.67
N PRO A 503 -5.65 -29.15 77.85
CA PRO A 503 -4.54 -28.22 77.65
C PRO A 503 -5.00 -26.89 77.05
N ASN A 504 -4.26 -25.81 77.34
CA ASN A 504 -4.47 -24.55 76.64
C ASN A 504 -4.16 -24.71 75.15
N ASN A 505 -4.89 -23.96 74.32
CA ASN A 505 -4.55 -23.83 72.90
C ASN A 505 -3.14 -23.23 72.78
N ARG A 506 -2.39 -23.65 71.75
CA ARG A 506 -0.97 -23.33 71.56
C ARG A 506 -0.76 -22.52 70.30
#